data_AF-A0A934HI13-F1
#
_entry.id   AF-A0A934HI13-F1
#
_cell.length_a   1.000
_cell.length_b   1.000
_cell.length_c   1.000
_cell.angle_alpha   90.00
_cell.angle_beta   90.00
_cell.angle_gamma   90.00
#
_symmetry.space_group_name_H-M   'P 1'
#
loop_
_entity.id
_entity.type
_entity.pdbx_description
1 polymer ?
#
loop_
_entity_poly.entity_id
_entity_poly.type
_entity_poly.pdbx_seq_one_letter_code
_entity_poly.pdbx_strand_id
1 'polypeptide(L)'
;MSGSRHLRTGSDISWFALILGIALGITSGLIYTWEIDPVVERNTAPWQLGQQAREDYVVAVALSYAYNHDLPLAFNRLRTLRPDQNVWVMVSEVACNRYKQGKTVTNSDIRVIRALEELYRPQGASGCADGLYPTPATVSVATAIPTAIPTVTLTPPFTKTPTLPIPTGEPIESAVQTPTPPSGGYILARLASFCDPASNGVIEVRVYDQRGEGVPGVQVQVIWSGSQIDTFFTGLKPEREPGYADFEMTPGRSYSVSIPGLRDTSPVVEAVPCEAEDDSGQTVSTTTSYWINFQQRANN
;
A
#
# COMPACT_ATOMS: atom_id res chain seq x y z
N MET A 1 -30.84 19.39 64.36
CA MET A 1 -30.52 18.49 63.22
C MET A 1 -29.14 18.85 62.71
N SER A 2 -28.23 17.86 62.75
CA SER A 2 -26.81 17.99 62.42
C SER A 2 -26.60 18.02 60.91
N GLY A 3 -25.67 18.85 60.43
CA GLY A 3 -25.32 18.97 59.01
C GLY A 3 -23.82 19.18 58.85
N SER A 4 -23.08 18.07 58.88
CA SER A 4 -21.65 17.98 58.55
C SER A 4 -21.37 18.46 57.13
N ARG A 5 -20.54 19.50 56.96
CA ARG A 5 -19.92 19.82 55.67
C ARG A 5 -18.51 19.28 55.63
N HIS A 6 -18.30 18.27 54.80
CA HIS A 6 -17.00 17.75 54.42
C HIS A 6 -16.24 18.78 53.60
N LEU A 7 -15.05 19.17 54.06
CA LEU A 7 -14.07 19.91 53.25
C LEU A 7 -13.41 18.91 52.30
N ARG A 8 -13.60 19.10 51.00
CA ARG A 8 -12.90 18.37 49.93
C ARG A 8 -11.63 19.16 49.61
N THR A 9 -10.49 18.69 50.10
CA THR A 9 -9.17 19.26 49.77
C THR A 9 -8.76 18.73 48.40
N GLY A 10 -8.92 19.55 47.36
CA GLY A 10 -8.33 19.29 46.04
C GLY A 10 -6.83 19.61 46.11
N SER A 11 -6.00 18.58 45.97
CA SER A 11 -4.55 18.73 45.84
C SER A 11 -4.24 19.26 44.44
N ASP A 12 -3.94 20.55 44.32
CA ASP A 12 -3.31 21.11 43.12
C ASP A 12 -1.94 20.46 42.97
N ILE A 13 -1.85 19.47 42.09
CA ILE A 13 -0.59 18.86 41.68
C ILE A 13 0.27 20.01 41.13
N SER A 14 1.33 20.36 41.86
CA SER A 14 2.21 21.47 41.53
C SER A 14 2.80 21.27 40.14
N TRP A 15 2.24 21.98 39.17
CA TRP A 15 2.62 21.93 37.76
C TRP A 15 4.13 22.15 37.55
N PHE A 16 4.75 22.97 38.42
CA PHE A 16 6.19 23.18 38.45
C PHE A 16 6.99 21.93 38.82
N ALA A 17 6.50 21.13 39.78
CA ALA A 17 7.15 19.88 40.16
C ALA A 17 7.12 18.85 39.02
N LEU A 18 6.03 18.84 38.23
CA LEU A 18 5.89 17.98 37.07
C LEU A 18 6.86 18.37 35.95
N ILE A 19 6.97 19.67 35.63
CA ILE A 19 7.93 20.15 34.63
C ILE A 19 9.36 19.85 35.05
N LEU A 20 9.70 20.05 36.33
CA LEU A 20 11.03 19.78 36.85
C LEU A 20 11.39 18.29 36.75
N GLY A 21 10.43 17.40 37.06
CA GLY A 21 10.60 15.96 36.92
C GLY A 21 10.84 15.53 35.47
N ILE A 22 10.08 16.09 34.52
CA ILE A 22 10.26 15.82 33.09
C ILE A 22 11.61 16.32 32.60
N ALA A 23 12.00 17.54 32.98
CA ALA A 23 13.28 18.12 32.59
C ALA A 23 14.46 17.26 33.08
N LEU A 24 14.40 16.80 34.33
CA LEU A 24 15.40 15.89 34.90
C LEU A 24 15.41 14.53 34.20
N GLY A 25 14.23 13.97 33.88
CA GLY A 25 14.11 12.71 33.15
C GLY A 25 14.71 12.78 31.75
N ILE A 26 14.37 13.82 30.97
CA ILE A 26 14.92 14.03 29.62
C ILE A 26 16.43 14.22 29.68
N THR A 27 16.91 15.05 30.61
CA THR A 27 18.35 15.31 30.76
C THR A 27 19.10 14.03 31.09
N SER A 28 18.57 13.23 32.01
CA SER A 28 19.18 11.94 32.39
C SER A 28 19.17 10.93 31.25
N GLY A 29 18.07 10.84 30.49
CA GLY A 29 17.97 9.97 29.32
C GLY A 29 18.92 10.37 28.19
N LEU A 30 19.09 11.67 27.92
CA LEU A 30 20.04 12.16 26.93
C LEU A 30 21.48 11.83 27.33
N ILE A 31 21.85 12.08 28.58
CA ILE A 31 23.19 11.76 29.09
C ILE A 31 23.45 10.24 29.01
N TYR A 32 22.47 9.42 29.38
CA TYR A 32 22.60 7.97 29.29
C TYR A 32 22.86 7.50 27.84
N THR A 33 22.05 7.99 26.89
CA THR A 33 22.15 7.59 25.48
C THR A 33 23.38 8.17 24.75
N TRP A 34 23.97 9.26 25.24
CA TRP A 34 25.12 9.89 24.56
C TRP A 34 26.47 9.53 25.19
N GLU A 35 26.55 9.36 26.51
CA GLU A 35 27.83 9.15 27.22
C GLU A 35 28.04 7.69 27.64
N ILE A 36 26.97 6.99 28.04
CA ILE A 36 27.07 5.64 28.61
C ILE A 36 26.96 4.57 27.52
N ASP A 37 26.00 4.72 26.60
CA ASP A 37 25.80 3.78 25.49
C ASP A 37 25.52 4.53 24.17
N PRO A 38 26.52 5.23 23.61
CA PRO A 38 26.36 5.91 22.33
C PRO A 38 26.04 4.89 21.24
N VAL A 39 25.11 5.24 20.35
CA VAL A 39 24.78 4.42 19.18
C VAL A 39 26.02 4.28 18.30
N VAL A 40 26.69 3.15 18.38
CA VAL A 40 27.80 2.82 17.48
C VAL A 40 27.18 2.32 16.18
N GLU A 41 27.12 3.18 15.17
CA GLU A 41 26.96 2.73 13.79
C GLU A 41 28.20 1.91 13.41
N ARG A 42 28.17 0.61 13.70
CA ARG A 42 29.18 -0.29 13.16
C ARG A 42 29.01 -0.25 11.66
N ASN A 43 30.09 0.10 10.96
CA ASN A 43 30.19 -0.05 9.50
C ASN A 43 30.07 -1.54 9.15
N THR A 44 28.85 -2.06 9.13
CA THR A 44 28.54 -3.40 8.69
C THR A 44 28.66 -3.41 7.18
N ALA A 45 29.66 -4.13 6.69
CA ALA A 45 29.79 -4.32 5.27
C ALA A 45 28.62 -5.21 4.75
N PRO A 46 28.18 -5.07 3.49
CA PRO A 46 27.01 -5.78 2.97
C PRO A 46 27.04 -7.32 3.17
N TRP A 47 28.21 -7.95 3.16
CA TRP A 47 28.36 -9.38 3.41
C TRP A 47 28.10 -9.81 4.87
N GLN A 48 28.12 -8.87 5.83
CA GLN A 48 27.86 -9.13 7.25
C GLN A 48 26.38 -8.99 7.62
N LEU A 49 25.52 -8.60 6.68
CA LEU A 49 24.08 -8.45 6.91
C LEU A 49 23.43 -9.81 7.25
N GLY A 50 22.46 -9.79 8.15
CA GLY A 50 21.57 -10.93 8.40
C GLY A 50 20.69 -11.24 7.19
N GLN A 51 20.09 -12.43 7.15
CA GLN A 51 19.36 -12.94 5.97
C GLN A 51 18.30 -11.97 5.44
N GLN A 52 17.45 -11.42 6.32
CA GLN A 52 16.41 -10.47 5.93
C GLN A 52 16.98 -9.15 5.39
N ALA A 53 18.01 -8.60 6.02
CA ALA A 53 18.64 -7.36 5.55
C ALA A 53 19.40 -7.54 4.22
N ARG A 54 19.89 -8.75 3.92
CA ARG A 54 20.45 -9.07 2.59
C ARG A 54 19.37 -9.02 1.51
N GLU A 55 18.19 -9.58 1.77
CA GLU A 55 17.07 -9.50 0.81
C GLU A 55 16.69 -8.04 0.55
N ASP A 56 16.60 -7.21 1.59
CA ASP A 56 16.26 -5.79 1.44
C ASP A 56 17.35 -5.00 0.70
N TYR A 57 18.64 -5.35 0.89
CA TYR A 57 19.72 -4.79 0.08
C TYR A 57 19.58 -5.16 -1.41
N VAL A 58 19.25 -6.41 -1.73
CA VAL A 58 19.01 -6.84 -3.11
C VAL A 58 17.85 -6.07 -3.74
N VAL A 59 16.76 -5.88 -2.97
CA VAL A 59 15.61 -5.06 -3.39
C VAL A 59 16.03 -3.62 -3.69
N ALA A 60 16.81 -3.00 -2.79
CA ALA A 60 17.28 -1.62 -3.00
C ALA A 60 18.15 -1.48 -4.26
N VAL A 61 19.01 -2.47 -4.54
CA VAL A 61 19.80 -2.48 -5.78
C VAL A 61 18.92 -2.64 -7.01
N ALA A 62 17.91 -3.52 -6.97
CA ALA A 62 16.98 -3.72 -8.06
C ALA A 62 16.14 -2.47 -8.36
N LEU A 63 15.61 -1.81 -7.33
CA LEU A 63 14.89 -0.53 -7.47
C LEU A 63 15.80 0.57 -8.03
N SER A 64 17.04 0.66 -7.56
CA SER A 64 18.03 1.59 -8.11
C SER A 64 18.28 1.34 -9.58
N TYR A 65 18.40 0.07 -10.00
CA TYR A 65 18.57 -0.32 -11.40
C TYR A 65 17.35 0.02 -12.24
N ALA A 66 16.14 -0.26 -11.76
CA ALA A 66 14.91 0.08 -12.47
C ALA A 66 14.77 1.60 -12.71
N TYR A 67 15.46 2.42 -11.91
CA TYR A 67 15.50 3.88 -12.09
C TYR A 67 16.62 4.34 -13.04
N ASN A 68 17.84 3.83 -12.89
CA ASN A 68 19.02 4.35 -13.61
C ASN A 68 19.50 3.47 -14.78
N HIS A 69 19.00 2.25 -14.91
CA HIS A 69 19.42 1.20 -15.83
C HIS A 69 20.94 0.95 -15.87
N ASP A 70 21.65 1.24 -14.77
CA ASP A 70 23.10 1.05 -14.64
C ASP A 70 23.41 -0.37 -14.15
N LEU A 71 23.50 -1.30 -15.11
CA LEU A 71 23.80 -2.71 -14.85
C LEU A 71 25.19 -2.91 -14.20
N PRO A 72 26.29 -2.26 -14.66
CA PRO A 72 27.59 -2.37 -13.99
C PRO A 72 27.55 -1.98 -12.51
N LEU A 73 26.85 -0.89 -12.17
CA LEU A 73 26.69 -0.46 -10.78
C LEU A 73 25.90 -1.49 -9.97
N ALA A 74 24.79 -1.98 -10.51
CA ALA A 74 23.95 -2.99 -9.86
C ALA A 74 24.74 -4.27 -9.59
N PHE A 75 25.46 -4.78 -10.60
CA PHE A 75 26.30 -5.97 -10.48
C PHE A 75 27.39 -5.81 -9.41
N ASN A 76 28.10 -4.67 -9.41
CA ASN A 76 29.15 -4.40 -8.44
C ASN A 76 28.61 -4.37 -7.01
N ARG A 77 27.44 -3.76 -6.80
CA ARG A 77 26.75 -3.74 -5.50
C ARG A 77 26.34 -5.13 -5.05
N LEU A 78 25.70 -5.92 -5.90
CA LEU A 78 25.27 -7.28 -5.55
C LEU A 78 26.44 -8.22 -5.25
N ARG A 79 27.58 -8.07 -5.96
CA ARG A 79 28.80 -8.85 -5.69
C ARG A 79 29.36 -8.59 -4.28
N THR A 80 29.11 -7.43 -3.69
CA THR A 80 29.57 -7.13 -2.31
C THR A 80 28.93 -8.04 -1.27
N LEU A 81 27.77 -8.63 -1.55
CA LEU A 81 27.14 -9.63 -0.68
C LEU A 81 27.90 -10.95 -0.62
N ARG A 82 28.87 -11.17 -1.53
CA ARG A 82 29.59 -12.45 -1.72
C ARG A 82 28.65 -13.65 -1.78
N PRO A 83 27.72 -13.69 -2.75
CA PRO A 83 26.82 -14.82 -2.88
C PRO A 83 27.58 -16.10 -3.18
N ASP A 84 27.13 -17.21 -2.60
CA ASP A 84 27.67 -18.55 -2.86
C ASP A 84 27.31 -19.07 -4.26
N GLN A 85 26.34 -18.41 -4.91
CA GLN A 85 25.81 -18.73 -6.22
C GLN A 85 25.92 -17.54 -7.18
N ASN A 86 25.51 -17.76 -8.44
CA ASN A 86 25.43 -16.69 -9.43
C ASN A 86 24.54 -15.54 -8.91
N VAL A 87 25.03 -14.31 -9.07
CA VAL A 87 24.37 -13.10 -8.57
C VAL A 87 22.93 -12.99 -9.06
N TRP A 88 22.66 -13.31 -10.32
CA TRP A 88 21.32 -13.20 -10.92
C TRP A 88 20.35 -14.25 -10.39
N VAL A 89 20.86 -15.45 -10.05
CA VAL A 89 20.06 -16.52 -9.41
C VAL A 89 19.65 -16.11 -8.00
N MET A 90 20.55 -15.46 -7.24
CA MET A 90 20.20 -14.90 -5.93
C MET A 90 19.08 -13.84 -6.06
N VAL A 91 19.14 -12.96 -7.06
CA VAL A 91 18.08 -11.96 -7.26
C VAL A 91 16.74 -12.62 -7.61
N SER A 92 16.73 -13.67 -8.44
CA SER A 92 15.50 -14.40 -8.78
C SER A 92 14.93 -15.18 -7.61
N GLU A 93 15.79 -15.69 -6.72
CA GLU A 93 15.38 -16.34 -5.47
C GLU A 93 14.74 -15.34 -4.49
N VAL A 94 15.31 -14.14 -4.34
CA VAL A 94 14.71 -13.07 -3.53
C VAL A 94 13.32 -12.70 -4.05
N ALA A 95 13.15 -12.58 -5.37
CA ALA A 95 11.83 -12.34 -5.98
C ALA A 95 10.84 -13.47 -5.64
N CYS A 96 11.30 -14.72 -5.73
CA CYS A 96 10.48 -15.89 -5.43
C CYS A 96 10.09 -15.99 -3.94
N ASN A 97 11.01 -15.70 -3.02
CA ASN A 97 10.74 -15.69 -1.58
C ASN A 97 9.70 -14.62 -1.21
N ARG A 98 9.83 -13.41 -1.76
CA ARG A 98 8.85 -12.34 -1.47
C ARG A 98 7.46 -12.65 -2.02
N TYR A 99 7.37 -13.28 -3.19
CA TYR A 99 6.10 -13.77 -3.72
C TYR A 99 5.44 -14.80 -2.78
N LYS A 100 6.20 -15.82 -2.34
CA LYS A 100 5.70 -16.88 -1.45
C LYS A 100 5.28 -16.37 -0.07
N GLN A 101 6.01 -15.40 0.48
CA GLN A 101 5.70 -14.79 1.78
C GLN A 101 4.48 -13.87 1.74
N GLY A 102 3.83 -13.71 0.59
CA GLY A 102 2.69 -12.81 0.46
C GLY A 102 3.06 -11.34 0.57
N LYS A 103 4.35 -10.95 0.57
CA LYS A 103 4.82 -9.56 0.62
C LYS A 103 4.65 -8.83 -0.73
N THR A 104 3.55 -9.10 -1.44
CA THR A 104 3.18 -8.54 -2.74
C THR A 104 1.76 -8.00 -2.71
N VAL A 105 1.42 -7.33 -1.61
CA VAL A 105 0.06 -6.88 -1.29
C VAL A 105 -0.16 -5.44 -1.73
N THR A 106 0.91 -4.63 -1.77
CA THR A 106 0.84 -3.19 -2.07
C THR A 106 1.47 -2.84 -3.42
N ASN A 107 1.09 -1.67 -3.97
CA ASN A 107 1.72 -1.09 -5.17
C ASN A 107 3.26 -1.00 -5.07
N SER A 108 3.77 -0.65 -3.89
CA SER A 108 5.21 -0.64 -3.57
C SER A 108 5.84 -2.02 -3.77
N ASP A 109 5.17 -3.08 -3.33
CA ASP A 109 5.69 -4.43 -3.45
C ASP A 109 5.68 -4.95 -4.89
N ILE A 110 4.65 -4.60 -5.67
CA ILE A 110 4.58 -4.95 -7.10
C ILE A 110 5.72 -4.27 -7.86
N ARG A 111 6.03 -3.00 -7.55
CA ARG A 111 7.19 -2.29 -8.13
C ARG A 111 8.50 -2.99 -7.78
N VAL A 112 8.63 -3.51 -6.57
CA VAL A 112 9.81 -4.29 -6.14
C VAL A 112 9.96 -5.56 -6.96
N ILE A 113 8.91 -6.37 -7.11
CA ILE A 113 8.99 -7.61 -7.91
C ILE A 113 9.33 -7.30 -9.37
N ARG A 114 8.69 -6.29 -9.95
CA ARG A 114 8.99 -5.86 -11.33
C ARG A 114 10.45 -5.41 -11.50
N ALA A 115 10.97 -4.64 -10.56
CA ALA A 115 12.36 -4.19 -10.57
C ALA A 115 13.35 -5.35 -10.42
N LEU A 116 13.01 -6.35 -9.61
CA LEU A 116 13.80 -7.58 -9.49
C LEU A 116 13.81 -8.35 -10.82
N GLU A 117 12.64 -8.61 -11.41
CA GLU A 117 12.49 -9.29 -12.71
C GLU A 117 13.24 -8.56 -13.84
N GLU A 118 13.13 -7.24 -13.90
CA GLU A 118 13.83 -6.40 -14.88
C GLU A 118 15.35 -6.51 -14.76
N LEU A 119 15.86 -6.70 -13.54
CA LEU A 119 17.29 -6.84 -13.29
C LEU A 119 17.82 -8.24 -13.66
N TYR A 120 17.17 -9.32 -13.24
CA TYR A 120 17.74 -10.68 -13.41
C TYR A 120 17.36 -11.35 -14.74
N ARG A 121 16.16 -11.09 -15.28
CA ARG A 121 15.65 -11.83 -16.45
C ARG A 121 16.47 -11.60 -17.72
N PRO A 122 16.91 -10.38 -18.07
CA PRO A 122 17.77 -10.15 -19.23
C PRO A 122 19.13 -10.85 -19.13
N GLN A 123 19.53 -11.23 -17.92
CA GLN A 123 20.80 -11.91 -17.64
C GLN A 123 20.70 -13.44 -17.75
N GLY A 124 19.53 -13.96 -18.14
CA GLY A 124 19.29 -15.38 -18.33
C GLY A 124 18.93 -16.14 -17.06
N ALA A 125 18.67 -15.45 -15.94
CA ALA A 125 18.11 -16.07 -14.74
C ALA A 125 16.57 -16.13 -14.83
N SER A 126 16.00 -17.15 -14.19
CA SER A 126 14.55 -17.33 -14.06
C SER A 126 14.19 -17.63 -12.60
N GLY A 127 12.97 -17.29 -12.20
CA GLY A 127 12.46 -17.47 -10.85
C GLY A 127 10.94 -17.72 -10.83
N CYS A 128 10.41 -18.17 -9.69
CA CYS A 128 8.98 -18.48 -9.60
C CYS A 128 8.05 -17.25 -9.71
N ALA A 129 8.62 -16.04 -9.63
CA ALA A 129 7.89 -14.79 -9.81
C ALA A 129 7.75 -14.37 -11.28
N ASP A 130 8.43 -15.05 -12.22
CA ASP A 130 8.51 -14.62 -13.63
C ASP A 130 7.15 -14.44 -14.29
N GLY A 131 6.89 -13.23 -14.80
CA GLY A 131 5.73 -12.96 -15.65
C GLY A 131 4.42 -12.84 -14.87
N LEU A 132 4.47 -12.90 -13.54
CA LEU A 132 3.32 -12.63 -12.67
C LEU A 132 2.95 -11.14 -12.69
N TYR A 133 3.93 -10.26 -12.93
CA TYR A 133 3.74 -8.81 -12.94
C TYR A 133 4.37 -8.16 -14.20
N PRO A 134 3.70 -8.24 -15.37
CA PRO A 134 4.27 -7.73 -16.61
C PRO A 134 4.61 -6.22 -16.52
N THR A 135 5.80 -5.85 -16.98
CA THR A 135 6.24 -4.46 -17.13
C THR A 135 5.38 -3.78 -18.21
N PRO A 136 4.71 -2.64 -17.93
CA PRO A 136 3.91 -1.95 -18.92
C PRO A 136 4.77 -1.50 -20.10
N ALA A 137 4.28 -1.69 -21.32
CA ALA A 137 4.91 -1.12 -22.52
C ALA A 137 4.92 0.41 -22.43
N THR A 138 5.99 1.04 -22.89
CA THR A 138 6.11 2.50 -22.92
C THR A 138 4.99 3.12 -23.75
N VAL A 139 4.12 3.90 -23.11
CA VAL A 139 3.04 4.63 -23.76
C VAL A 139 3.65 5.86 -24.43
N SER A 140 3.71 5.89 -25.76
CA SER A 140 4.03 7.10 -26.51
C SER A 140 2.85 8.06 -26.42
N VAL A 141 2.85 8.97 -25.45
CA VAL A 141 1.86 10.03 -25.35
C VAL A 141 2.07 10.98 -26.53
N ALA A 142 1.16 10.99 -27.49
CA ALA A 142 1.13 12.01 -28.52
C ALA A 142 0.84 13.37 -27.87
N THR A 143 1.74 14.34 -28.05
CA THR A 143 1.57 15.72 -27.60
C THR A 143 0.27 16.28 -28.17
N ALA A 144 -0.71 16.56 -27.32
CA ALA A 144 -1.93 17.26 -27.72
C ALA A 144 -1.58 18.68 -28.17
N ILE A 145 -1.93 19.02 -29.41
CA ILE A 145 -1.83 20.38 -29.94
C ILE A 145 -2.82 21.26 -29.16
N PRO A 146 -2.40 22.40 -28.57
CA PRO A 146 -3.30 23.26 -27.84
C PRO A 146 -4.31 23.93 -28.79
N THR A 147 -5.59 23.59 -28.64
CA THR A 147 -6.70 24.33 -29.26
C THR A 147 -6.89 25.64 -28.51
N ALA A 148 -6.76 26.77 -29.22
CA ALA A 148 -6.92 28.10 -28.66
C ALA A 148 -8.33 28.32 -28.06
N ILE A 149 -8.39 28.74 -26.80
CA ILE A 149 -9.62 29.12 -26.09
C ILE A 149 -9.99 30.57 -26.48
N PRO A 150 -11.26 30.90 -26.77
CA PRO A 150 -11.64 32.28 -27.07
C PRO A 150 -11.55 33.17 -25.82
N THR A 151 -10.89 34.32 -25.98
CA THR A 151 -10.73 35.37 -24.97
C THR A 151 -12.07 36.01 -24.61
N VAL A 152 -12.46 35.95 -23.33
CA VAL A 152 -13.68 36.60 -22.82
C VAL A 152 -13.44 38.10 -22.65
N THR A 153 -14.24 38.93 -23.32
CA THR A 153 -14.21 40.40 -23.21
C THR A 153 -14.95 40.86 -21.94
N LEU A 154 -14.28 41.63 -21.08
CA LEU A 154 -14.83 42.17 -19.83
C LEU A 154 -15.73 43.40 -20.09
N THR A 155 -16.84 43.49 -19.35
CA THR A 155 -17.82 44.60 -19.36
C THR A 155 -17.59 45.52 -18.12
N PRO A 156 -17.80 46.86 -18.20
CA PRO A 156 -17.30 47.85 -17.24
C PRO A 156 -18.07 47.95 -15.89
N PRO A 157 -17.56 48.74 -14.91
CA PRO A 157 -17.82 48.54 -13.48
C PRO A 157 -18.96 49.42 -12.93
N PHE A 158 -19.61 48.93 -11.87
CA PHE A 158 -20.40 49.76 -10.96
C PHE A 158 -19.96 49.60 -9.49
N THR A 159 -19.37 50.69 -9.02
CA THR A 159 -19.67 51.47 -7.80
C THR A 159 -19.89 50.78 -6.43
N LYS A 160 -18.86 50.94 -5.59
CA LYS A 160 -18.82 51.33 -4.15
C LYS A 160 -20.01 50.90 -3.28
N THR A 161 -19.80 49.87 -2.46
CA THR A 161 -20.37 49.74 -1.11
C THR A 161 -19.32 49.11 -0.18
N PRO A 162 -19.00 49.72 0.98
CA PRO A 162 -18.04 49.17 1.93
C PRO A 162 -18.75 48.23 2.92
N THR A 163 -18.28 46.98 3.06
CA THR A 163 -18.66 46.11 4.19
C THR A 163 -17.50 45.17 4.53
N LEU A 164 -17.33 44.95 5.84
CA LEU A 164 -16.20 44.40 6.60
C LEU A 164 -15.58 43.08 6.09
N PRO A 165 -14.30 42.80 6.44
CA PRO A 165 -13.67 41.52 6.15
C PRO A 165 -14.34 40.39 6.95
N ILE A 166 -14.89 39.42 6.23
CA ILE A 166 -15.34 38.13 6.75
C ILE A 166 -14.10 37.27 7.02
N PRO A 167 -14.03 36.54 8.15
CA PRO A 167 -12.92 35.64 8.45
C PRO A 167 -12.82 34.55 7.37
N THR A 168 -11.58 34.33 6.92
CA THR A 168 -11.12 33.28 6.01
C THR A 168 -11.86 31.96 6.26
N GLY A 169 -12.81 31.66 5.37
CA GLY A 169 -13.37 30.33 5.23
C GLY A 169 -12.27 29.39 4.75
N GLU A 170 -12.08 28.34 5.53
CA GLU A 170 -11.32 27.14 5.23
C GLU A 170 -11.61 26.65 3.79
N PRO A 171 -10.60 26.17 3.03
CA PRO A 171 -10.83 25.74 1.67
C PRO A 171 -11.80 24.56 1.67
N ILE A 172 -12.96 24.75 1.04
CA ILE A 172 -13.85 23.66 0.68
C ILE A 172 -13.04 22.74 -0.24
N GLU A 173 -12.73 21.54 0.24
CA GLU A 173 -12.13 20.48 -0.59
C GLU A 173 -12.98 20.35 -1.86
N SER A 174 -12.35 20.65 -3.00
CA SER A 174 -12.95 20.39 -4.30
C SER A 174 -13.34 18.92 -4.36
N ALA A 175 -14.63 18.66 -4.51
CA ALA A 175 -15.13 17.35 -4.93
C ALA A 175 -14.38 16.97 -6.21
N VAL A 176 -13.42 16.06 -6.08
CA VAL A 176 -12.71 15.46 -7.20
C VAL A 176 -13.78 14.74 -8.02
N GLN A 177 -13.98 15.18 -9.26
CA GLN A 177 -14.85 14.47 -10.18
C GLN A 177 -14.34 13.02 -10.26
N THR A 178 -15.18 12.05 -9.87
CA THR A 178 -14.86 10.63 -10.01
C THR A 178 -14.58 10.37 -11.49
N PRO A 179 -13.33 10.07 -11.89
CA PRO A 179 -13.04 9.79 -13.27
C PRO A 179 -13.88 8.56 -13.69
N THR A 180 -14.62 8.67 -14.78
CA THR A 180 -15.28 7.52 -15.39
C THR A 180 -14.21 6.45 -15.64
N PRO A 181 -14.37 5.23 -15.09
CA PRO A 181 -13.33 4.21 -15.20
C PRO A 181 -13.02 3.94 -16.67
N PRO A 182 -11.74 3.81 -17.05
CA PRO A 182 -11.34 3.61 -18.43
C PRO A 182 -12.00 2.34 -18.99
N SER A 183 -12.62 2.47 -20.16
CA SER A 183 -13.24 1.39 -20.91
C SER A 183 -12.17 0.42 -21.44
N GLY A 184 -11.81 -0.58 -20.63
CA GLY A 184 -10.94 -1.69 -21.02
C GLY A 184 -11.42 -2.99 -20.39
N GLY A 185 -11.11 -4.12 -21.03
CA GLY A 185 -11.40 -5.42 -20.44
C GLY A 185 -10.49 -5.70 -19.25
N TYR A 186 -11.02 -6.21 -18.16
CA TYR A 186 -10.23 -6.65 -17.01
C TYR A 186 -10.04 -8.17 -17.03
N ILE A 187 -8.95 -8.63 -16.44
CA ILE A 187 -8.66 -10.05 -16.18
C ILE A 187 -8.40 -10.26 -14.70
N LEU A 188 -8.62 -11.48 -14.22
CA LEU A 188 -8.23 -11.91 -12.87
C LEU A 188 -6.72 -12.14 -12.84
N ALA A 189 -5.99 -11.18 -12.26
CA ALA A 189 -4.53 -11.26 -12.15
C ALA A 189 -4.09 -12.08 -10.94
N ARG A 190 -4.83 -12.00 -9.83
CA ARG A 190 -4.54 -12.79 -8.62
C ARG A 190 -5.81 -13.14 -7.88
N LEU A 191 -5.86 -14.38 -7.40
CA LEU A 191 -6.78 -14.83 -6.36
C LEU A 191 -5.97 -15.63 -5.33
N ALA A 192 -5.91 -15.15 -4.09
CA ALA A 192 -5.19 -15.83 -3.01
C ALA A 192 -5.97 -15.70 -1.69
N SER A 193 -5.98 -16.77 -0.89
CA SER A 193 -6.55 -16.78 0.45
C SER A 193 -5.48 -16.53 1.51
N PHE A 194 -5.87 -15.94 2.63
CA PHE A 194 -5.03 -15.77 3.81
C PHE A 194 -5.85 -15.86 5.11
N CYS A 195 -5.17 -16.14 6.21
CA CYS A 195 -5.77 -16.29 7.53
C CYS A 195 -5.04 -15.39 8.52
N ASP A 196 -5.72 -14.34 8.95
CA ASP A 196 -5.19 -13.30 9.83
C ASP A 196 -6.28 -12.92 10.85
N PRO A 197 -6.01 -13.00 12.17
CA PRO A 197 -6.97 -12.56 13.18
C PRO A 197 -7.28 -11.06 13.11
N ALA A 198 -6.37 -10.22 12.61
CA ALA A 198 -6.60 -8.78 12.45
C ALA A 198 -7.49 -8.44 11.25
N SER A 199 -7.47 -9.29 10.22
CA SER A 199 -8.22 -9.12 8.96
C SER A 199 -9.05 -10.38 8.67
N ASN A 200 -10.02 -10.66 9.53
CA ASN A 200 -10.83 -11.88 9.55
C ASN A 200 -12.07 -11.75 8.66
N GLY A 201 -12.23 -12.67 7.71
CA GLY A 201 -13.42 -12.77 6.87
C GLY A 201 -13.62 -11.59 5.92
N VAL A 202 -12.55 -11.08 5.30
CA VAL A 202 -12.62 -9.92 4.39
C VAL A 202 -12.20 -10.32 2.98
N ILE A 203 -12.90 -9.80 1.97
CA ILE A 203 -12.45 -9.82 0.57
C ILE A 203 -11.81 -8.46 0.29
N GLU A 204 -10.50 -8.44 0.07
CA GLU A 204 -9.79 -7.27 -0.43
C GLU A 204 -9.73 -7.32 -1.96
N VAL A 205 -10.33 -6.33 -2.60
CA VAL A 205 -10.33 -6.18 -4.06
C VAL A 205 -9.41 -5.04 -4.46
N ARG A 206 -8.54 -5.30 -5.44
CA ARG A 206 -7.65 -4.30 -6.03
C ARG A 206 -7.81 -4.28 -7.52
N VAL A 207 -8.04 -3.10 -8.09
CA VAL A 207 -8.17 -2.91 -9.54
C VAL A 207 -7.04 -2.04 -10.05
N TYR A 208 -6.32 -2.55 -11.04
CA TYR A 208 -5.18 -1.91 -11.66
C TYR A 208 -5.42 -1.62 -13.13
N ASP A 209 -4.93 -0.47 -13.60
CA ASP A 209 -4.88 -0.13 -15.02
C ASP A 209 -3.77 -0.90 -15.75
N GLN A 210 -3.57 -0.62 -17.03
CA GLN A 210 -2.49 -1.23 -17.82
C GLN A 210 -1.08 -0.85 -17.32
N ARG A 211 -0.95 0.24 -16.56
CA ARG A 211 0.32 0.74 -16.00
C ARG A 211 0.60 0.16 -14.61
N GLY A 212 -0.38 -0.55 -14.03
CA GLY A 212 -0.32 -1.04 -12.66
C GLY A 212 -0.65 0.03 -11.63
N GLU A 213 -1.23 1.16 -12.03
CA GLU A 213 -1.75 2.17 -11.12
C GLU A 213 -3.15 1.75 -10.66
N GLY A 214 -3.45 1.96 -9.38
CA GLY A 214 -4.77 1.67 -8.82
C GLY A 214 -5.84 2.54 -9.48
N VAL A 215 -6.92 1.93 -9.96
CA VAL A 215 -8.04 2.64 -10.61
C VAL A 215 -9.12 2.92 -9.57
N PRO A 216 -9.33 4.18 -9.16
CA PRO A 216 -10.44 4.55 -8.29
C PRO A 216 -11.76 4.56 -9.07
N GLY A 217 -12.87 4.41 -8.35
CA GLY A 217 -14.23 4.50 -8.90
C GLY A 217 -14.68 3.28 -9.69
N VAL A 218 -13.98 2.15 -9.61
CA VAL A 218 -14.42 0.89 -10.23
C VAL A 218 -15.48 0.26 -9.34
N GLN A 219 -16.66 0.02 -9.92
CA GLN A 219 -17.74 -0.68 -9.26
C GLN A 219 -17.38 -2.17 -9.10
N VAL A 220 -17.46 -2.68 -7.89
CA VAL A 220 -17.26 -4.09 -7.59
C VAL A 220 -18.59 -4.65 -7.12
N GLN A 221 -19.04 -5.73 -7.76
CA GLN A 221 -20.27 -6.42 -7.44
C GLN A 221 -19.95 -7.76 -6.79
N VAL A 222 -20.59 -8.04 -5.66
CA VAL A 222 -20.46 -9.31 -4.95
C VAL A 222 -21.83 -9.96 -4.86
N ILE A 223 -21.93 -11.21 -5.30
CA ILE A 223 -23.17 -11.99 -5.32
C ILE A 223 -23.02 -13.19 -4.40
N TRP A 224 -23.99 -13.40 -3.51
CA TRP A 224 -24.03 -14.59 -2.66
C TRP A 224 -25.46 -15.13 -2.54
N SER A 225 -25.57 -16.37 -2.04
CA SER A 225 -26.86 -17.07 -1.86
C SER A 225 -27.73 -17.10 -3.13
N GLY A 226 -27.11 -17.05 -4.32
CA GLY A 226 -27.75 -17.17 -5.63
C GLY A 226 -28.46 -15.91 -6.16
N SER A 227 -28.85 -14.95 -5.30
CA SER A 227 -29.59 -13.77 -5.72
C SER A 227 -29.35 -12.50 -4.89
N GLN A 228 -28.62 -12.57 -3.78
CA GLN A 228 -28.27 -11.38 -3.00
C GLN A 228 -27.04 -10.72 -3.63
N ILE A 229 -27.10 -9.40 -3.80
CA ILE A 229 -26.08 -8.62 -4.48
C ILE A 229 -25.74 -7.41 -3.61
N ASP A 230 -24.46 -7.16 -3.42
CA ASP A 230 -23.93 -5.90 -2.90
C ASP A 230 -22.98 -5.26 -3.91
N THR A 231 -22.82 -3.96 -3.82
CA THR A 231 -22.02 -3.19 -4.76
C THR A 231 -21.28 -2.07 -4.04
N PHE A 232 -19.97 -2.07 -4.20
CA PHE A 232 -19.05 -1.10 -3.60
C PHE A 232 -18.06 -0.57 -4.64
N PHE A 233 -17.22 0.40 -4.28
CA PHE A 233 -16.35 1.09 -5.23
C PHE A 233 -14.90 1.15 -4.74
N THR A 234 -13.95 1.05 -5.67
CA THR A 234 -12.54 1.27 -5.39
C THR A 234 -12.21 2.74 -5.12
N GLY A 235 -11.19 2.99 -4.30
CA GLY A 235 -10.66 4.34 -4.06
C GLY A 235 -11.37 5.14 -2.99
N LEU A 236 -12.29 4.52 -2.24
CA LEU A 236 -12.98 5.14 -1.10
C LEU A 236 -12.17 5.13 0.20
N LYS A 237 -10.98 4.53 0.18
CA LYS A 237 -10.03 4.44 1.31
C LYS A 237 -8.68 5.05 0.92
N PRO A 238 -8.54 6.40 0.96
CA PRO A 238 -7.33 7.10 0.52
C PRO A 238 -6.07 6.71 1.30
N GLU A 239 -6.23 6.24 2.54
CA GLU A 239 -5.15 5.74 3.39
C GLU A 239 -4.58 4.37 2.95
N ARG A 240 -5.29 3.64 2.07
CA ARG A 240 -4.86 2.35 1.54
C ARG A 240 -4.24 2.52 0.16
N GLU A 241 -5.07 2.70 -0.87
CA GLU A 241 -4.64 3.00 -2.25
C GLU A 241 -5.85 3.33 -3.14
N PRO A 242 -5.65 4.05 -4.26
CA PRO A 242 -6.75 4.44 -5.15
C PRO A 242 -7.52 3.26 -5.76
N GLY A 243 -6.88 2.10 -5.93
CA GLY A 243 -7.50 0.92 -6.53
C GLY A 243 -8.15 -0.04 -5.53
N TYR A 244 -8.14 0.27 -4.23
CA TYR A 244 -8.56 -0.64 -3.17
C TYR A 244 -10.04 -0.50 -2.84
N ALA A 245 -10.65 -1.65 -2.57
CA ALA A 245 -11.93 -1.77 -1.91
C ALA A 245 -11.97 -3.06 -1.08
N ASP A 246 -12.85 -3.12 -0.10
CA ASP A 246 -13.05 -4.31 0.72
C ASP A 246 -14.52 -4.61 0.99
N PHE A 247 -14.77 -5.88 1.32
CA PHE A 247 -16.09 -6.40 1.65
C PHE A 247 -15.98 -7.38 2.81
N GLU A 248 -16.79 -7.18 3.84
CA GLU A 248 -16.89 -8.08 4.99
C GLU A 248 -17.78 -9.28 4.67
N MET A 249 -17.22 -10.48 4.77
CA MET A 249 -17.93 -11.73 4.56
C MET A 249 -18.66 -12.18 5.83
N THR A 250 -19.77 -12.86 5.62
CA THR A 250 -20.43 -13.65 6.65
C THR A 250 -19.90 -15.08 6.61
N PRO A 251 -19.48 -15.66 7.75
CA PRO A 251 -19.00 -17.04 7.80
C PRO A 251 -19.98 -18.06 7.22
N GLY A 252 -19.46 -19.07 6.54
CA GLY A 252 -20.23 -20.17 5.95
C GLY A 252 -20.96 -19.82 4.65
N ARG A 253 -20.59 -18.73 3.97
CA ARG A 253 -21.16 -18.32 2.68
C ARG A 253 -20.13 -18.33 1.55
N SER A 254 -20.60 -18.57 0.33
CA SER A 254 -19.80 -18.44 -0.90
C SER A 254 -20.19 -17.17 -1.64
N TYR A 255 -19.19 -16.45 -2.13
CA TYR A 255 -19.29 -15.13 -2.76
C TYR A 255 -18.69 -15.18 -4.16
N SER A 256 -19.42 -14.69 -5.16
CA SER A 256 -18.93 -14.47 -6.51
C SER A 256 -18.64 -13.00 -6.71
N VAL A 257 -17.40 -12.65 -7.08
CA VAL A 257 -16.95 -11.26 -7.22
C VAL A 257 -16.81 -10.90 -8.69
N SER A 258 -17.35 -9.76 -9.10
CA SER A 258 -17.33 -9.30 -10.49
C SER A 258 -17.08 -7.80 -10.58
N ILE A 259 -16.49 -7.36 -11.69
CA ILE A 259 -16.29 -5.94 -12.00
C ILE A 259 -16.75 -5.67 -13.45
N PRO A 260 -17.19 -4.44 -13.77
CA PRO A 260 -17.54 -4.06 -15.14
C PRO A 260 -16.39 -4.33 -16.10
N GLY A 261 -16.69 -5.03 -17.19
CA GLY A 261 -15.69 -5.35 -18.22
C GLY A 261 -14.76 -6.51 -17.87
N LEU A 262 -15.01 -7.27 -16.79
CA LEU A 262 -14.31 -8.52 -16.52
C LEU A 262 -14.51 -9.50 -17.69
N ARG A 263 -13.41 -9.98 -18.25
CA ARG A 263 -13.40 -10.94 -19.36
C ARG A 263 -13.31 -12.39 -18.90
N ASP A 264 -12.71 -12.61 -17.74
CA ASP A 264 -12.59 -13.93 -17.14
C ASP A 264 -13.88 -14.32 -16.40
N THR A 265 -13.95 -15.58 -15.98
CA THR A 265 -15.01 -16.03 -15.07
C THR A 265 -14.88 -15.32 -13.72
N SER A 266 -15.99 -14.83 -13.18
CA SER A 266 -16.04 -14.24 -11.83
C SER A 266 -15.47 -15.22 -10.81
N PRO A 267 -14.43 -14.84 -10.03
CA PRO A 267 -13.90 -15.70 -8.98
C PRO A 267 -14.96 -15.96 -7.91
N VAL A 268 -14.99 -17.21 -7.42
CA VAL A 268 -15.82 -17.64 -6.30
C VAL A 268 -14.93 -17.90 -5.11
N VAL A 269 -15.27 -17.32 -3.96
CA VAL A 269 -14.54 -17.44 -2.70
C VAL A 269 -15.49 -17.87 -1.58
N GLU A 270 -14.97 -18.56 -0.57
CA GLU A 270 -15.81 -19.14 0.49
C GLU A 270 -15.31 -18.71 1.87
N ALA A 271 -16.23 -18.21 2.69
CA ALA A 271 -15.94 -17.79 4.05
C ALA A 271 -15.85 -19.00 5.00
N VAL A 272 -14.83 -19.85 4.80
CA VAL A 272 -14.57 -21.05 5.60
C VAL A 272 -13.69 -20.72 6.81
N PRO A 273 -13.88 -21.40 7.95
CA PRO A 273 -13.02 -21.22 9.11
C PRO A 273 -11.59 -21.70 8.80
N CYS A 274 -10.61 -20.99 9.35
CA CYS A 274 -9.21 -21.37 9.33
C CYS A 274 -8.53 -21.06 10.68
N GLU A 275 -7.35 -21.64 10.89
CA GLU A 275 -6.57 -21.47 12.12
C GLU A 275 -5.40 -20.51 11.85
N ALA A 276 -5.25 -19.51 12.72
CA ALA A 276 -4.14 -18.56 12.69
C ALA A 276 -3.57 -18.38 14.10
N GLU A 277 -2.28 -18.09 14.22
CA GLU A 277 -1.67 -17.71 15.50
C GLU A 277 -1.87 -16.21 15.73
N ASP A 278 -2.29 -15.84 16.95
CA ASP A 278 -2.32 -14.45 17.36
C ASP A 278 -0.93 -13.94 17.82
N ASP A 279 -0.83 -12.65 18.16
CA ASP A 279 0.41 -12.03 18.64
C ASP A 279 0.95 -12.67 19.94
N SER A 280 0.14 -13.48 20.63
CA SER A 280 0.51 -14.23 21.83
C SER A 280 0.96 -15.66 21.53
N GLY A 281 0.99 -16.06 20.25
CA GLY A 281 1.32 -17.43 19.81
C GLY A 281 0.21 -18.44 20.08
N GLN A 282 -1.02 -17.98 20.34
CA GLN A 282 -2.16 -18.85 20.58
C GLN A 282 -2.90 -19.09 19.27
N THR A 283 -3.25 -20.35 18.99
CA THR A 283 -4.07 -20.70 17.82
C THR A 283 -5.50 -20.25 18.02
N VAL A 284 -5.96 -19.35 17.15
CA VAL A 284 -7.32 -18.80 17.13
C VAL A 284 -8.01 -19.24 15.84
N SER A 285 -9.28 -19.64 15.94
CA SER A 285 -10.12 -19.91 14.78
C SER A 285 -10.68 -18.60 14.23
N THR A 286 -10.34 -18.30 12.98
CA THR A 286 -10.78 -17.11 12.23
C THR A 286 -11.49 -17.55 10.96
N THR A 287 -12.06 -16.60 10.21
CA THR A 287 -12.64 -16.85 8.89
C THR A 287 -11.60 -16.48 7.83
N THR A 288 -11.48 -17.32 6.81
CA THR A 288 -10.57 -17.09 5.67
C THR A 288 -10.89 -15.77 4.99
N SER A 289 -9.84 -15.03 4.64
CA SER A 289 -9.90 -13.78 3.89
C SER A 289 -9.24 -13.95 2.52
N TYR A 290 -9.52 -13.05 1.58
CA TYR A 290 -9.07 -13.18 0.19
C TYR A 290 -8.50 -11.89 -0.38
N TRP A 291 -7.44 -12.02 -1.16
CA TRP A 291 -6.93 -11.00 -2.06
C TRP A 291 -7.37 -11.30 -3.49
N ILE A 292 -8.07 -10.36 -4.12
CA ILE A 292 -8.52 -10.43 -5.51
C ILE A 292 -7.96 -9.23 -6.26
N ASN A 293 -7.05 -9.48 -7.21
CA ASN A 293 -6.49 -8.44 -8.05
C ASN A 293 -7.02 -8.56 -9.47
N PHE A 294 -7.59 -7.47 -9.98
CA PHE A 294 -7.99 -7.34 -11.36
C PHE A 294 -7.01 -6.41 -12.10
N GLN A 295 -6.62 -6.80 -13.31
CA GLN A 295 -5.73 -6.01 -14.15
C GLN A 295 -6.41 -5.66 -15.47
N GLN A 296 -6.37 -4.40 -15.87
CA GLN A 296 -6.82 -3.98 -17.18
C GLN A 296 -5.92 -4.55 -18.28
N ARG A 297 -6.52 -5.13 -19.32
CA ARG A 297 -5.88 -5.60 -20.54
C ARG A 297 -6.39 -4.77 -21.72
N ALA A 298 -5.51 -4.49 -22.68
CA ALA A 298 -5.93 -3.88 -23.95
C ALA A 298 -6.89 -4.83 -24.69
N ASN A 299 -7.93 -4.26 -25.30
CA ASN A 299 -8.78 -5.00 -26.22
C ASN A 299 -7.94 -5.29 -27.47
N ASN A 300 -7.53 -6.54 -27.66
CA ASN A 300 -7.01 -7.03 -28.94
C ASN A 300 -8.18 -7.44 -29.83
#